data_AF-A0A5C5SGP0-F1
#
_entry.id   AF-A0A5C5SGP0-F1
#
_cell.length_a   1.000
_cell.length_b   1.000
_cell.length_c   1.000
_cell.angle_alpha   90.00
_cell.angle_beta   90.00
_cell.angle_gamma   90.00
#
_symmetry.space_group_name_H-M   'P 1'
#
loop_
_entity.id
_entity.type
_entity.pdbx_description
1 polymer ?
#
loop_
_entity_poly.entity_id
_entity_poly.type
_entity_poly.pdbx_seq_one_letter_code
_entity_poly.pdbx_strand_id
1 'polypeptide(L)' 'MLEGLHYRQVDESERLVELALNLRYTLNAKTIKVSKLSKDRLKAKIKQAFQTQSGHKGSTASSFVEKIQRLNAHFQNK' A
#
# COMPACT_ATOMS: atom_id res chain seq x y z
N MET A 1 10.66 -3.60 -4.34
CA MET A 1 11.42 -2.64 -3.49
C MET A 1 10.54 -1.62 -2.77
N LEU A 2 9.46 -1.11 -3.36
CA LEU A 2 8.63 -0.05 -2.77
C LEU A 2 7.91 -0.44 -1.46
N GLU A 3 7.48 -1.70 -1.35
CA GLU A 3 6.78 -2.20 -0.16
C GLU A 3 7.67 -2.19 1.10
N GLY A 4 8.95 -2.57 0.97
CA GLY A 4 9.93 -2.52 2.05
C GLY A 4 10.20 -1.10 2.57
N LEU A 5 10.11 -0.09 1.69
CA LEU A 5 10.24 1.31 2.07
C LEU A 5 9.05 1.77 2.91
N HIS A 6 7.84 1.35 2.55
CA HIS A 6 6.63 1.64 3.32
C HIS A 6 6.64 0.96 4.69
N TYR A 7 7.15 -0.27 4.81
CA TYR A 7 7.32 -0.93 6.10
C TYR A 7 8.27 -0.15 7.02
N ARG A 8 9.43 0.31 6.51
CA ARG A 8 10.35 1.16 7.29
C ARG A 8 9.70 2.45 7.78
N GLN A 9 8.91 3.11 6.93
CA GLN A 9 8.20 4.32 7.31
C GLN A 9 7.17 4.06 8.42
N VAL A 10 6.53 2.88 8.41
CA VAL A 10 5.63 2.45 9.47
C VAL A 10 6.39 2.19 10.77
N ASP A 11 7.56 1.56 10.71
CA ASP A 11 8.40 1.29 11.89
C ASP A 11 8.91 2.57 12.55
N GLU A 12 9.39 3.54 11.76
CA GLU A 12 9.79 4.86 12.28
C GLU A 12 8.60 5.57 12.97
N SER A 13 7.42 5.44 12.38
CA SER A 13 6.19 5.98 12.96
C SER A 13 5.73 5.24 14.21
N GLU A 14 6.06 3.96 14.38
CA GLU A 14 5.83 3.21 15.63
C GLU A 14 6.79 3.71 16.72
N ARG A 15 8.08 3.86 16.40
CA ARG A 15 9.10 4.34 17.34
C ARG A 15 8.83 5.74 17.88
N LEU A 16 8.35 6.67 17.04
CA LEU A 16 7.99 8.03 17.48
C LEU A 16 6.75 8.04 18.39
N VAL A 17 5.77 7.18 18.12
CA VAL A 17 4.56 7.07 18.94
C VAL A 17 4.89 6.48 20.31
N GLU A 18 5.76 5.47 20.35
CA GLU A 18 6.24 4.89 21.60
C GLU A 18 6.98 5.92 22.46
N LEU A 19 7.90 6.69 21.86
CA LEU A 19 8.59 7.79 22.54
C LEU A 19 7.61 8.84 23.09
N ALA A 20 6.64 9.26 22.29
CA ALA A 20 5.62 10.22 22.73
C ALA A 20 4.76 9.68 23.88
N LEU A 21 4.48 8.37 23.90
CA LEU A 21 3.73 7.71 24.96
C LEU A 21 4.54 7.63 26.25
N ASN A 22 5.82 7.25 26.15
CA ASN A 22 6.75 7.23 27.27
C ASN A 22 6.88 8.62 27.89
N LEU A 23 7.08 9.66 27.06
CA LEU A 23 7.10 11.05 27.51
C LEU A 23 5.79 11.45 28.19
N ARG A 24 4.64 11.05 27.65
CA ARG A 24 3.35 11.38 28.25
C ARG A 24 3.10 10.66 29.58
N TYR A 25 3.54 9.42 29.69
CA TYR A 25 3.44 8.63 30.91
C TYR A 25 4.36 9.17 32.00
N THR A 26 5.62 9.50 31.66
CA THR A 26 6.58 10.12 32.59
C THR A 26 6.16 11.53 33.01
N LEU A 27 5.49 12.28 32.13
CA LEU A 27 4.97 13.63 32.40
C LEU A 27 3.53 13.63 32.97
N ASN A 28 3.01 12.47 33.38
CA ASN A 28 1.79 12.31 34.19
C ASN A 28 0.48 12.91 33.63
N ALA A 29 0.31 12.94 32.30
CA ALA A 29 -0.89 13.54 31.67
C ALA A 29 -1.95 12.49 31.27
N LYS A 30 -3.09 12.47 32.00
CA LYS A 30 -4.38 11.72 31.82
C LYS A 30 -4.41 10.58 30.78
N THR A 31 -4.89 9.41 31.21
CA THR A 31 -5.04 8.13 30.48
C THR A 31 -5.48 8.24 29.01
N ILE A 32 -4.74 7.58 28.09
CA ILE A 32 -5.02 7.53 26.64
C ILE A 32 -5.87 6.30 26.29
N LYS A 33 -6.80 6.45 25.34
CA LYS A 33 -7.52 5.31 24.75
C LYS A 33 -6.62 4.54 23.79
N VAL A 34 -6.20 3.32 24.16
CA VAL A 34 -5.34 2.41 23.37
C VAL A 34 -5.90 2.11 21.97
N SER A 35 -7.23 2.14 21.82
CA SER A 35 -7.90 1.97 20.52
C SER A 35 -7.56 3.05 19.50
N LYS A 36 -7.07 4.24 19.92
CA LYS A 36 -6.56 5.27 19.01
C LYS A 36 -5.14 5.01 18.54
N LEU A 37 -4.43 4.04 19.13
CA LEU A 37 -3.09 3.61 18.71
C LEU A 37 -3.10 2.39 17.78
N SER A 38 -4.20 1.61 17.70
CA SER A 38 -4.23 0.43 16.82
C SER A 38 -4.10 0.86 15.36
N LYS A 39 -2.97 0.50 14.76
CA LYS A 39 -2.66 0.70 13.34
C LYS A 39 -3.04 -0.51 12.48
N ASP A 40 -3.75 -1.49 13.04
CA ASP A 40 -4.22 -2.69 12.31
C ASP A 40 -5.07 -2.30 11.11
N ARG A 41 -5.87 -1.23 11.26
CA ARG A 41 -6.66 -0.65 10.18
C ARG A 41 -5.79 -0.06 9.06
N LEU A 42 -4.64 0.53 9.38
CA LEU A 42 -3.69 1.07 8.41
C LEU A 42 -2.94 -0.06 7.69
N LYS A 43 -2.45 -1.05 8.43
CA LYS A 43 -1.80 -2.26 7.86
C LYS A 43 -2.76 -3.01 6.92
N ALA A 44 -4.04 -3.14 7.30
CA ALA A 44 -5.07 -3.74 6.45
C ALA A 44 -5.35 -2.93 5.17
N LYS A 45 -5.40 -1.59 5.25
CA LYS A 45 -5.55 -0.72 4.06
C LYS A 45 -4.38 -0.85 3.10
N ILE A 46 -3.15 -0.86 3.61
CA ILE A 46 -1.93 -1.06 2.82
C ILE A 46 -2.03 -2.42 2.11
N LYS A 47 -2.32 -3.49 2.86
CA LYS A 47 -2.48 -4.83 2.30
C LYS A 47 -3.54 -4.90 1.19
N GLN A 48 -4.69 -4.27 1.39
CA GLN A 48 -5.75 -4.21 0.37
C GLN A 48 -5.33 -3.44 -0.90
N ALA A 49 -4.63 -2.31 -0.75
CA ALA A 49 -4.16 -1.51 -1.87
C ALA A 49 -3.15 -2.26 -2.75
N PHE A 50 -2.26 -3.04 -2.13
CA PHE A 50 -1.27 -3.83 -2.87
C PHE A 50 -1.84 -5.15 -3.43
N GLN A 51 -2.88 -5.74 -2.81
CA GLN A 51 -3.59 -6.91 -3.33
C GLN A 51 -4.49 -6.60 -4.53
N THR A 52 -5.13 -5.44 -4.57
CA THR A 52 -5.94 -5.02 -5.75
C THR A 52 -5.07 -4.71 -6.96
N GLN A 53 -3.83 -4.23 -6.77
CA GLN A 53 -2.90 -3.99 -7.88
C GLN A 53 -2.25 -5.27 -8.44
N SER A 54 -2.16 -6.36 -7.68
CA SER A 54 -1.61 -7.63 -8.18
C SER A 54 -2.62 -8.43 -9.00
N GLY A 55 -3.92 -8.31 -8.71
CA GLY A 55 -5.00 -8.97 -9.47
C GLY A 55 -5.24 -8.42 -10.88
N HIS A 56 -4.79 -7.20 -11.18
CA HIS A 56 -5.04 -6.54 -12.47
C HIS A 56 -3.96 -6.76 -13.55
N LYS A 57 -2.87 -7.49 -13.26
CA LYS A 57 -1.75 -7.67 -14.19
C LYS A 57 -1.97 -8.71 -15.29
N GLY A 58 -3.05 -9.50 -15.24
CA GLY A 58 -3.29 -10.61 -16.18
C GLY A 58 -4.09 -10.29 -17.45
N SER A 59 -4.82 -9.17 -17.52
CA SER A 59 -5.83 -8.96 -18.58
C SER A 59 -5.44 -7.94 -19.66
N THR A 60 -4.57 -6.97 -19.36
CA THR A 60 -4.25 -5.87 -20.30
C THR A 60 -3.26 -6.26 -21.39
N ALA A 61 -2.33 -7.18 -21.09
CA ALA A 61 -1.31 -7.60 -22.05
C ALA A 61 -1.89 -8.32 -23.27
N SER A 62 -2.88 -9.21 -23.09
CA SER A 62 -3.51 -9.92 -24.23
C SER A 62 -4.33 -8.96 -25.09
N SER A 63 -5.06 -8.02 -24.48
CA SER A 63 -5.87 -7.03 -25.21
C SER A 63 -5.04 -6.09 -26.09
N PHE A 64 -3.79 -5.83 -25.70
CA PHE A 64 -2.86 -4.99 -26.44
C PHE A 64 -2.26 -5.75 -27.63
N VAL A 65 -1.86 -7.00 -27.43
CA VAL A 65 -1.37 -7.88 -28.51
C VAL A 65 -2.44 -8.11 -29.58
N GLU A 66 -3.70 -8.31 -29.18
CA GLU A 66 -4.83 -8.43 -30.10
C GLU A 66 -5.06 -7.15 -30.93
N LYS A 67 -4.90 -5.97 -30.32
CA LYS A 67 -4.98 -4.69 -31.05
C LYS A 67 -3.86 -4.53 -32.08
N ILE A 68 -2.64 -4.92 -31.75
CA ILE A 68 -1.51 -4.88 -32.69
C ILE A 68 -1.75 -5.86 -33.86
N GLN A 69 -2.23 -7.07 -33.60
CA GLN A 69 -2.56 -8.03 -34.65
C GLN A 69 -3.64 -7.51 -35.60
N ARG A 70 -4.70 -6.90 -35.09
CA ARG A 70 -5.75 -6.28 -35.92
C ARG A 70 -5.23 -5.14 -36.78
N LEU A 71 -4.35 -4.30 -36.24
CA LEU A 71 -3.71 -3.21 -36.97
C LEU A 71 -2.82 -3.73 -38.11
N ASN A 72 -1.99 -4.73 -37.84
CA ASN A 72 -1.15 -5.35 -38.88
C ASN A 72 -1.99 -5.97 -40.01
N ALA A 73 -3.08 -6.68 -39.67
CA ALA A 73 -3.98 -7.26 -40.68
C ALA A 73 -4.66 -6.19 -41.56
N HIS A 74 -4.98 -5.02 -40.99
CA HIS A 74 -5.58 -3.90 -41.73
C HIS A 74 -4.59 -3.28 -42.74
N PHE A 75 -3.30 -3.22 -42.41
CA PHE A 75 -2.28 -2.65 -43.29
C PHE A 75 -1.67 -3.65 -44.27
N GLN A 76 -1.84 -4.97 -44.07
CA GLN A 76 -1.38 -5.98 -45.03
C GLN A 76 -2.31 -6.17 -46.24
N ASN A 77 -3.55 -5.70 -46.17
CA ASN A 77 -4.54 -5.81 -47.25
C ASN A 77 -4.71 -4.50 -48.06
N LYS A 78 -3.72 -3.60 -48.01
CA LYS A 78 -3.60 -2.41 -48.86
C LYS A 78 -2.25 -2.45 -49.58
#